data_AF-A0A1E1L485-F1
#
_entry.id   AF-A0A1E1L485-F1
#
_cell.length_a   1.000
_cell.length_b   1.000
_cell.length_c   1.000
_cell.angle_alpha   90.00
_cell.angle_beta   90.00
_cell.angle_gamma   90.00
#
_symmetry.space_group_name_H-M   'P 1'
#
loop_
_entity.id
_entity.type
_entity.pdbx_description
1 polymer ?
#
loop_
_entity_poly.entity_id
_entity_poly.type
_entity_poly.pdbx_seq_one_letter_code
_entity_poly.pdbx_strand_id
1 'polypeptide(L)'
;MIETKANVADFLTHRSGLAPRNNIWNLEFGQVALEHRDAMPIVNNLEKYAIADELIMALSCELSWGVALKKNIFDPLAVDRTITSNESKLDNRAEPYMSLADGTPYHLAPRPQFEDGRIMQGAVGLQKTQHDINSEQPASAVTNPTQSTHTDISVAIWTGECLCFRLLVLSNGFANNDVSDWIGQMLLECVLDNPQKNDYVELAKISAKNYVARWPKIKADRERERIPESVHQPLALYVGKFYNKPENLYIEDSAEWRGT
;
A
#
# COMPACT_ATOMS: atom_id res chain seq x y z
N MET A 1 -16.86 4.39 -12.60
CA MET A 1 -18.09 3.57 -12.72
C MET A 1 -17.67 2.16 -12.45
N ILE A 2 -18.04 1.56 -11.31
CA ILE A 2 -17.84 0.12 -11.09
C ILE A 2 -18.71 -0.58 -12.13
N GLU A 3 -18.14 -1.48 -12.94
CA GLU A 3 -18.97 -2.30 -13.84
C GLU A 3 -19.96 -3.07 -12.96
N THR A 4 -21.25 -3.01 -13.28
CA THR A 4 -22.36 -3.56 -12.46
C THR A 4 -22.32 -5.09 -12.28
N LYS A 5 -21.21 -5.74 -12.68
CA LYS A 5 -20.96 -7.18 -12.62
C LYS A 5 -19.53 -7.55 -12.14
N ALA A 6 -18.77 -6.61 -11.57
CA ALA A 6 -17.43 -6.91 -11.07
C ALA A 6 -17.47 -8.02 -10.00
N ASN A 7 -16.66 -9.07 -10.18
CA ASN A 7 -16.53 -10.19 -9.25
C ASN A 7 -15.20 -10.13 -8.47
N VAL A 8 -15.01 -11.03 -7.49
CA VAL A 8 -13.81 -11.07 -6.64
C VAL A 8 -12.52 -11.14 -7.47
N ALA A 9 -12.51 -11.90 -8.57
CA ALA A 9 -11.35 -11.97 -9.45
C ALA A 9 -11.06 -10.62 -10.13
N ASP A 10 -12.07 -9.82 -10.48
CA ASP A 10 -11.87 -8.49 -11.06
C ASP A 10 -11.25 -7.51 -10.05
N PHE A 11 -11.56 -7.66 -8.76
CA PHE A 11 -10.90 -6.89 -7.70
C PHE A 11 -9.44 -7.32 -7.50
N LEU A 12 -9.20 -8.63 -7.39
CA LEU A 12 -7.86 -9.19 -7.18
C LEU A 12 -6.91 -9.00 -8.39
N THR A 13 -7.44 -8.91 -9.60
CA THR A 13 -6.68 -8.76 -10.86
C THR A 13 -6.63 -7.34 -11.39
N HIS A 14 -7.05 -6.35 -10.60
CA HIS A 14 -7.08 -4.93 -10.96
C HIS A 14 -8.03 -4.54 -12.11
N ARG A 15 -9.01 -5.36 -12.45
CA ARG A 15 -9.92 -5.16 -13.61
C ARG A 15 -11.28 -4.55 -13.27
N SER A 16 -11.56 -4.22 -12.00
CA SER A 16 -12.87 -3.70 -11.57
C SER A 16 -13.28 -2.33 -12.12
N GLY A 17 -12.43 -1.64 -12.89
CA GLY A 17 -12.70 -0.29 -13.41
C GLY A 17 -12.66 0.82 -12.33
N LEU A 18 -12.24 0.49 -11.11
CA LEU A 18 -12.00 1.45 -10.03
C LEU A 18 -10.73 2.26 -10.28
N ALA A 19 -10.86 3.58 -10.19
CA ALA A 19 -9.73 4.49 -10.28
C ALA A 19 -8.87 4.39 -9.01
N PRO A 20 -7.54 4.23 -9.11
CA PRO A 20 -6.66 4.26 -7.95
C PRO A 20 -6.66 5.67 -7.35
N ARG A 21 -6.97 5.81 -6.06
CA ARG A 21 -6.89 7.07 -5.31
C ARG A 21 -6.22 6.86 -3.96
N ASN A 22 -4.90 6.68 -3.97
CA ASN A 22 -4.08 6.33 -2.80
C ASN A 22 -4.00 7.40 -1.69
N ASN A 23 -4.67 8.55 -1.82
CA ASN A 23 -4.46 9.73 -0.99
C ASN A 23 -5.63 10.08 -0.06
N ILE A 24 -6.70 9.27 -0.01
CA ILE A 24 -7.91 9.62 0.74
C ILE A 24 -7.79 9.29 2.24
N TRP A 25 -6.85 8.42 2.62
CA TRP A 25 -6.74 7.88 3.99
C TRP A 25 -5.43 8.20 4.72
N ASN A 26 -4.42 8.72 4.01
CA ASN A 26 -3.13 9.09 4.61
C ASN A 26 -3.24 10.45 5.30
N LEU A 27 -3.03 10.48 6.61
CA LEU A 27 -2.84 11.68 7.41
C LEU A 27 -1.34 12.02 7.51
N GLU A 28 -1.03 13.13 8.18
CA GLU A 28 0.35 13.51 8.48
C GLU A 28 1.08 12.40 9.27
N PHE A 29 2.38 12.26 9.02
CA PHE A 29 3.27 11.33 9.74
C PHE A 29 2.90 9.84 9.64
N GLY A 30 2.29 9.40 8.53
CA GLY A 30 2.00 7.98 8.28
C GLY A 30 0.83 7.43 9.11
N GLN A 31 0.04 8.32 9.70
CA GLN A 31 -1.22 7.95 10.33
C GLN A 31 -2.28 7.65 9.26
N VAL A 32 -3.19 6.75 9.59
CA VAL A 32 -4.33 6.39 8.75
C VAL A 32 -5.60 6.83 9.46
N ALA A 33 -6.40 7.68 8.80
CA ALA A 33 -7.60 8.27 9.41
C ALA A 33 -8.74 7.27 9.64
N LEU A 34 -8.76 6.18 8.86
CA LEU A 34 -9.92 5.31 8.73
C LEU A 34 -9.62 3.91 9.28
N GLU A 35 -10.62 3.31 9.91
CA GLU A 35 -10.58 1.92 10.34
C GLU A 35 -10.97 0.99 9.19
N HIS A 36 -10.65 -0.30 9.32
CA HIS A 36 -11.02 -1.30 8.32
C HIS A 36 -12.54 -1.31 8.02
N ARG A 37 -13.38 -1.21 9.06
CA ARG A 37 -14.85 -1.18 8.93
C ARG A 37 -15.38 -0.03 8.06
N ASP A 38 -14.60 1.04 7.93
CA ASP A 38 -14.97 2.22 7.14
C ASP A 38 -14.67 2.02 5.65
N ALA A 39 -14.08 0.87 5.28
CA ALA A 39 -13.78 0.54 3.90
C ALA A 39 -15.07 0.45 3.06
N MET A 40 -16.02 -0.40 3.48
CA MET A 40 -17.24 -0.64 2.69
C MET A 40 -18.03 0.63 2.34
N PRO A 41 -18.26 1.58 3.27
CA PRO A 41 -18.88 2.89 3.00
C PRO A 41 -18.17 3.78 1.95
N ILE A 42 -16.90 3.53 1.64
CA ILE A 42 -16.06 4.38 0.77
C ILE A 42 -15.77 3.70 -0.59
N VAL A 43 -16.28 2.48 -0.83
CA VAL A 43 -15.98 1.57 -1.96
C VAL A 43 -15.98 2.20 -3.36
N ASN A 44 -16.72 3.27 -3.59
CA ASN A 44 -16.63 4.00 -4.87
C ASN A 44 -15.24 4.63 -5.14
N ASN A 45 -14.37 4.70 -4.13
CA ASN A 45 -13.08 5.39 -4.17
C ASN A 45 -11.90 4.58 -3.55
N LEU A 46 -12.09 3.30 -3.20
CA LEU A 46 -11.10 2.54 -2.43
C LEU A 46 -10.08 1.75 -3.25
N GLU A 47 -8.97 1.42 -2.58
CA GLU A 47 -8.08 0.34 -2.97
C GLU A 47 -8.77 -1.03 -2.89
N LYS A 48 -8.51 -1.86 -3.92
CA LYS A 48 -9.21 -3.12 -4.19
C LYS A 48 -8.93 -4.20 -3.13
N TYR A 49 -7.83 -4.07 -2.39
CA TYR A 49 -7.39 -5.03 -1.36
C TYR A 49 -8.16 -4.90 -0.05
N ALA A 50 -8.58 -3.68 0.33
CA ALA A 50 -9.43 -3.48 1.51
C ALA A 50 -10.77 -4.26 1.40
N ILE A 51 -11.29 -4.44 0.18
CA ILE A 51 -12.49 -5.24 -0.08
C ILE A 51 -12.21 -6.74 0.06
N ALA A 52 -11.01 -7.20 -0.33
CA ALA A 52 -10.62 -8.60 -0.18
C ALA A 52 -10.48 -8.98 1.31
N ASP A 53 -10.02 -8.05 2.14
CA ASP A 53 -9.92 -8.27 3.59
C ASP A 53 -11.28 -8.42 4.26
N GLU A 54 -12.25 -7.57 3.90
CA GLU A 54 -13.63 -7.69 4.38
C GLU A 54 -14.23 -9.06 4.04
N LEU A 55 -13.91 -9.60 2.85
CA LEU A 55 -14.32 -10.95 2.47
C LEU A 55 -13.62 -12.02 3.32
N ILE A 56 -12.32 -11.90 3.58
CA ILE A 56 -11.58 -12.81 4.46
C ILE A 56 -12.19 -12.79 5.87
N MET A 57 -12.48 -11.61 6.40
CA MET A 57 -13.11 -11.45 7.72
C MET A 57 -14.49 -12.09 7.77
N ALA A 58 -15.32 -11.84 6.76
CA ALA A 58 -16.67 -12.40 6.69
C ALA A 58 -16.68 -13.93 6.54
N LEU A 59 -15.70 -14.51 5.84
CA LEU A 59 -15.67 -15.94 5.52
C LEU A 59 -14.86 -16.79 6.50
N SER A 60 -13.85 -16.21 7.16
CA SER A 60 -12.97 -16.96 8.07
C SER A 60 -13.61 -17.26 9.42
N CYS A 61 -14.63 -16.48 9.82
CA CYS A 61 -15.23 -16.49 11.16
C CYS A 61 -14.20 -16.27 12.28
N GLU A 62 -13.07 -15.66 11.98
CA GLU A 62 -12.00 -15.37 12.94
C GLU A 62 -12.17 -13.98 13.57
N LEU A 63 -11.51 -13.80 14.72
CA LEU A 63 -11.56 -12.56 15.50
C LEU A 63 -10.93 -11.36 14.79
N SER A 64 -9.90 -11.61 13.98
CA SER A 64 -9.18 -10.57 13.23
C SER A 64 -8.53 -11.12 11.97
N TRP A 65 -8.13 -10.22 11.08
CA TRP A 65 -7.49 -10.58 9.82
C TRP A 65 -6.11 -11.18 10.11
N GLY A 66 -5.39 -10.62 11.08
CA GLY A 66 -4.15 -11.19 11.59
C GLY A 66 -4.29 -12.62 12.11
N VAL A 67 -5.35 -12.91 12.87
CA VAL A 67 -5.64 -14.27 13.36
C VAL A 67 -5.94 -15.22 12.20
N ALA A 68 -6.74 -14.78 11.23
CA ALA A 68 -7.07 -15.56 10.05
C ALA A 68 -5.82 -15.91 9.23
N LEU A 69 -4.93 -14.94 8.98
CA LEU A 69 -3.68 -15.20 8.27
C LEU A 69 -2.72 -16.08 9.06
N LYS A 70 -2.60 -15.87 10.37
CA LYS A 70 -1.74 -16.71 11.21
C LYS A 70 -2.14 -18.17 11.14
N LYS A 71 -3.43 -18.45 11.35
CA LYS A 71 -3.97 -19.81 11.36
C LYS A 71 -3.90 -20.50 10.00
N ASN A 72 -4.25 -19.78 8.93
CA ASN A 72 -4.44 -20.39 7.61
C ASN A 72 -3.21 -20.28 6.69
N ILE A 73 -2.25 -19.42 7.01
CA ILE A 73 -1.06 -19.17 6.18
C ILE A 73 0.23 -19.28 7.00
N PHE A 74 0.37 -18.54 8.10
CA PHE A 74 1.67 -18.44 8.76
C PHE A 74 2.08 -19.74 9.47
N ASP A 75 1.17 -20.34 10.25
CA ASP A 75 1.43 -21.58 10.96
C ASP A 75 1.66 -22.76 9.99
N PRO A 76 0.84 -22.96 8.93
CA PRO A 76 1.09 -24.01 7.94
C PRO A 76 2.41 -23.87 7.19
N LEU A 77 2.90 -22.64 6.99
CA LEU A 77 4.17 -22.36 6.30
C LEU A 77 5.36 -22.21 7.24
N ALA A 78 5.15 -22.36 8.56
CA ALA A 78 6.15 -22.19 9.61
C ALA A 78 6.92 -20.84 9.50
N VAL A 79 6.20 -19.75 9.22
CA VAL A 79 6.77 -18.38 9.13
C VAL A 79 6.54 -17.61 10.43
N ASP A 80 7.35 -17.90 11.44
CA ASP A 80 7.15 -17.46 12.82
C ASP A 80 7.49 -15.98 13.08
N ARG A 81 8.17 -15.30 12.15
CA ARG A 81 8.54 -13.88 12.27
C ARG A 81 7.67 -12.97 11.39
N THR A 82 6.65 -13.53 10.74
CA THR A 82 5.69 -12.80 9.92
C THR A 82 4.51 -12.36 10.78
N ILE A 83 4.25 -11.05 10.78
CA ILE A 83 3.28 -10.42 11.69
C ILE A 83 2.43 -9.39 10.96
N THR A 84 1.23 -9.16 11.49
CA THR A 84 0.27 -8.15 11.01
C THR A 84 0.08 -6.99 11.99
N SER A 85 0.77 -7.03 13.14
CA SER A 85 0.70 -6.03 14.20
C SER A 85 1.94 -5.12 14.20
N ASN A 86 1.79 -3.84 14.52
CA ASN A 86 2.93 -2.97 14.80
C ASN A 86 3.55 -3.26 16.17
N GLU A 87 2.75 -3.70 17.13
CA GLU A 87 3.24 -4.17 18.41
C GLU A 87 3.89 -5.55 18.25
N SER A 88 5.19 -5.61 18.51
CA SER A 88 5.97 -6.81 18.30
C SER A 88 7.05 -6.96 19.34
N LYS A 89 7.28 -8.19 19.77
CA LYS A 89 8.41 -8.59 20.63
C LYS A 89 9.67 -8.94 19.81
N LEU A 90 9.62 -8.79 18.49
CA LEU A 90 10.76 -9.06 17.63
C LEU A 90 11.85 -8.01 17.87
N ASP A 91 13.05 -8.50 18.11
CA ASP A 91 14.28 -7.78 18.43
C ASP A 91 14.97 -7.14 17.21
N ASN A 92 14.72 -7.68 16.02
CA ASN A 92 15.34 -7.28 14.76
C ASN A 92 14.27 -6.76 13.80
N ARG A 93 13.91 -5.48 13.94
CA ARG A 93 12.97 -4.77 13.06
C ARG A 93 13.63 -3.50 12.54
N ALA A 94 13.51 -3.27 11.23
CA ALA A 94 14.03 -2.07 10.60
C ALA A 94 13.10 -0.87 10.88
N GLU A 95 13.66 0.24 11.35
CA GLU A 95 12.92 1.48 11.56
C GLU A 95 12.57 2.17 10.23
N PRO A 96 11.37 2.78 10.11
CA PRO A 96 10.92 3.40 8.86
C PRO A 96 11.47 4.82 8.70
N TYR A 97 11.93 5.13 7.48
CA TYR A 97 12.41 6.47 7.13
C TYR A 97 11.68 7.01 5.90
N MET A 98 11.64 8.33 5.76
CA MET A 98 11.18 9.01 4.55
C MET A 98 12.24 10.01 4.10
N SER A 99 12.53 10.05 2.80
CA SER A 99 13.47 11.03 2.27
C SER A 99 12.79 12.39 2.14
N LEU A 100 13.45 13.44 2.66
CA LEU A 100 13.07 14.81 2.40
C LEU A 100 13.44 15.19 0.95
N ALA A 101 12.99 16.35 0.49
CA ALA A 101 13.23 16.81 -0.89
C ALA A 101 14.73 16.97 -1.24
N ASP A 102 15.58 17.21 -0.24
CA ASP A 102 17.04 17.29 -0.36
C ASP A 102 17.73 15.91 -0.29
N GLY A 103 16.97 14.82 -0.06
CA GLY A 103 17.45 13.46 0.11
C GLY A 103 17.82 13.10 1.55
N THR A 104 17.70 14.02 2.51
CA THR A 104 17.98 13.73 3.92
C THR A 104 16.95 12.73 4.46
N PRO A 105 17.36 11.64 5.13
CA PRO A 105 16.42 10.69 5.73
C PRO A 105 15.77 11.30 6.97
N TYR A 106 14.45 11.17 7.06
CA TYR A 106 13.64 11.57 8.21
C TYR A 106 13.03 10.33 8.85
N HIS A 107 13.26 10.12 10.15
CA HIS A 107 12.71 8.99 10.89
C HIS A 107 11.20 9.16 11.10
N LEU A 108 10.42 8.16 10.69
CA LEU A 108 8.97 8.16 10.87
C LEU A 108 8.61 7.53 12.23
N ALA A 109 8.53 8.39 13.26
CA ALA A 109 8.08 8.00 14.59
C ALA A 109 6.76 8.73 14.95
N PRO A 110 5.69 8.00 15.33
CA PRO A 110 5.60 6.53 15.45
C PRO A 110 5.53 5.83 14.09
N ARG A 111 5.74 4.50 14.09
CA ARG A 111 5.61 3.68 12.88
C ARG A 111 4.24 3.86 12.24
N PRO A 112 4.14 3.95 10.90
CA PRO A 112 2.86 4.04 10.22
C PRO A 112 1.89 2.91 10.58
N GLN A 113 0.61 3.26 10.73
CA GLN A 113 -0.42 2.35 11.28
C GLN A 113 -1.18 1.64 10.17
N PHE A 114 -0.54 0.65 9.55
CA PHE A 114 -1.17 -0.23 8.55
C PHE A 114 -1.53 -1.61 9.09
N GLU A 115 -1.50 -1.78 10.40
CA GLU A 115 -1.70 -3.06 11.08
C GLU A 115 -3.14 -3.58 11.05
N ASP A 116 -3.32 -4.78 11.60
CA ASP A 116 -4.62 -5.42 11.84
C ASP A 116 -5.63 -4.45 12.49
N GLY A 117 -6.82 -4.35 11.89
CA GLY A 117 -7.88 -3.38 12.20
C GLY A 117 -7.86 -2.09 11.38
N ARG A 118 -6.85 -1.84 10.53
CA ARG A 118 -6.72 -0.60 9.74
C ARG A 118 -7.13 -0.79 8.28
N ILE A 119 -7.55 0.30 7.62
CA ILE A 119 -8.10 0.25 6.25
C ILE A 119 -7.13 -0.27 5.17
N MET A 120 -5.83 -0.29 5.47
CA MET A 120 -4.78 -0.73 4.54
C MET A 120 -4.18 -2.09 4.92
N GLN A 121 -4.78 -2.82 5.88
CA GLN A 121 -4.18 -4.03 6.45
C GLN A 121 -3.81 -5.09 5.41
N GLY A 122 -4.67 -5.42 4.45
CA GLY A 122 -4.35 -6.40 3.41
C GLY A 122 -3.79 -5.82 2.13
N ALA A 123 -3.65 -4.50 2.05
CA ALA A 123 -2.83 -3.89 1.02
C ALA A 123 -1.34 -3.92 1.42
N VAL A 124 -1.03 -3.51 2.66
CA VAL A 124 0.36 -3.21 3.07
C VAL A 124 0.69 -3.56 4.53
N GLY A 125 -0.25 -4.14 5.28
CA GLY A 125 -0.14 -4.37 6.73
C GLY A 125 0.70 -5.56 7.17
N LEU A 126 1.21 -6.33 6.20
CA LEU A 126 2.02 -7.51 6.48
C LEU A 126 3.50 -7.16 6.62
N GLN A 127 4.13 -7.57 7.71
CA GLN A 127 5.55 -7.41 7.94
C GLN A 127 6.22 -8.78 7.94
N LYS A 128 7.26 -8.94 7.13
CA LYS A 128 7.96 -10.20 6.93
C LYS A 128 9.46 -10.07 7.12
N THR A 129 10.12 -11.21 7.27
CA THR A 129 11.58 -11.30 7.18
C THR A 129 12.01 -11.93 5.87
N GLN A 130 13.24 -11.67 5.44
CA GLN A 130 13.83 -12.35 4.28
C GLN A 130 13.80 -13.88 4.43
N HIS A 131 13.98 -14.39 5.65
CA HIS A 131 13.96 -15.83 5.94
C HIS A 131 12.58 -16.42 5.66
N ASP A 132 11.54 -15.79 6.20
CA ASP A 132 10.14 -16.24 6.04
C ASP A 132 9.69 -16.15 4.57
N ILE A 133 10.10 -15.10 3.85
CA ILE A 133 9.77 -14.97 2.43
C ILE A 133 10.38 -16.12 1.61
N ASN A 134 11.55 -16.61 2.00
CA ASN A 134 12.22 -17.73 1.33
C ASN A 134 11.64 -19.10 1.72
N SER A 135 11.00 -19.24 2.88
CA SER A 135 10.34 -20.49 3.29
C SER A 135 8.94 -20.66 2.68
N GLU A 136 8.30 -19.58 2.22
CA GLU A 136 7.08 -19.66 1.42
C GLU A 136 7.34 -20.38 0.09
N GLN A 137 6.81 -21.61 -0.05
CA GLN A 137 6.84 -22.41 -1.28
C GLN A 137 6.18 -21.65 -2.43
N PRO A 138 6.64 -21.84 -3.68
CA PRO A 138 6.37 -20.88 -4.74
C PRO A 138 5.00 -21.06 -5.43
N ALA A 139 4.10 -21.88 -4.87
CA ALA A 139 2.73 -22.06 -5.35
C ALA A 139 1.77 -20.90 -4.99
N SER A 140 2.16 -19.99 -4.09
CA SER A 140 1.32 -18.87 -3.62
C SER A 140 1.77 -17.49 -4.11
N ALA A 141 2.85 -17.39 -4.89
CA ALA A 141 3.48 -16.11 -5.24
C ALA A 141 2.75 -15.35 -6.35
N VAL A 142 1.49 -14.95 -6.12
CA VAL A 142 0.87 -13.83 -6.83
C VAL A 142 1.35 -12.55 -6.14
N THR A 143 2.56 -12.10 -6.46
CA THR A 143 3.05 -10.80 -6.01
C THR A 143 2.63 -9.74 -7.02
N ASN A 144 1.63 -8.94 -6.67
CA ASN A 144 1.30 -7.72 -7.41
C ASN A 144 2.23 -6.61 -6.91
N PRO A 145 2.86 -5.83 -7.79
CA PRO A 145 3.68 -4.68 -7.41
C PRO A 145 2.75 -3.52 -7.03
N THR A 146 2.11 -3.60 -5.87
CA THR A 146 1.37 -2.46 -5.32
C THR A 146 2.14 -1.89 -4.15
N GLN A 147 2.37 -0.58 -4.23
CA GLN A 147 3.08 0.28 -3.29
C GLN A 147 2.76 -0.08 -1.85
N SER A 148 3.62 -0.89 -1.26
CA SER A 148 3.65 -1.11 0.17
C SER A 148 4.58 -0.09 0.80
N THR A 149 4.43 0.11 2.10
CA THR A 149 5.30 0.98 2.89
C THR A 149 6.70 0.40 3.09
N HIS A 150 6.92 -0.76 2.46
CA HIS A 150 8.15 -1.30 1.92
C HIS A 150 8.01 -1.42 0.39
N THR A 151 8.85 -0.75 -0.40
CA THR A 151 8.98 -1.13 -1.81
C THR A 151 9.65 -2.49 -1.84
N ASP A 152 8.87 -3.56 -1.94
CA ASP A 152 9.37 -4.91 -2.05
C ASP A 152 9.39 -5.29 -3.52
N ILE A 153 10.59 -5.50 -4.07
CA ILE A 153 10.73 -6.17 -5.35
C ILE A 153 11.10 -7.62 -5.08
N SER A 154 10.21 -8.52 -5.48
CA SER A 154 10.46 -9.95 -5.59
C SER A 154 10.47 -10.33 -7.06
N VAL A 155 11.64 -10.68 -7.61
CA VAL A 155 11.75 -11.25 -8.95
C VAL A 155 11.98 -12.75 -8.81
N ALA A 156 11.08 -13.55 -9.37
CA ALA A 156 11.19 -15.01 -9.41
C ALA A 156 11.28 -15.46 -10.88
N ILE A 157 12.37 -16.14 -11.24
CA ILE A 157 12.53 -16.75 -12.57
C ILE A 157 12.20 -18.23 -12.47
N TRP A 158 11.29 -18.66 -13.34
CA TRP A 158 10.82 -20.03 -13.42
C TRP A 158 11.27 -20.69 -14.71
N THR A 159 11.75 -21.92 -14.61
CA THR A 159 12.06 -22.76 -15.77
C THR A 159 11.21 -24.03 -15.68
N GLY A 160 10.07 -24.05 -16.36
CA GLY A 160 9.11 -25.15 -16.29
C GLY A 160 8.46 -25.26 -14.91
N GLU A 161 8.80 -26.29 -14.15
CA GLU A 161 8.19 -26.61 -12.84
C GLU A 161 9.04 -26.19 -11.63
N CYS A 162 10.25 -25.65 -11.85
CA CYS A 162 11.15 -25.27 -10.76
C CYS A 162 11.45 -23.78 -10.76
N LEU A 163 11.41 -23.19 -9.56
CA LEU A 163 11.98 -21.89 -9.29
C LEU A 163 13.51 -22.01 -9.43
N CYS A 164 14.07 -21.40 -10.47
CA CYS A 164 15.51 -21.45 -10.71
C CYS A 164 16.26 -20.34 -9.97
N PHE A 165 15.58 -19.23 -9.69
CA PHE A 165 16.21 -18.05 -9.10
C PHE A 165 15.18 -17.10 -8.47
N ARG A 166 15.51 -16.52 -7.30
CA ARG A 166 14.69 -15.51 -6.62
C ARG A 166 15.57 -14.36 -6.13
N LEU A 167 15.19 -13.13 -6.49
CA LEU A 167 15.72 -11.89 -5.90
C LEU A 167 14.66 -11.30 -4.99
N LEU A 168 15.11 -10.86 -3.81
CA LEU A 168 14.31 -10.03 -2.92
C LEU A 168 15.11 -8.79 -2.55
N VAL A 169 14.48 -7.63 -2.69
CA VAL A 169 15.03 -6.35 -2.24
C VAL A 169 14.04 -5.73 -1.27
N LEU A 170 14.47 -5.55 -0.03
CA LEU A 170 13.70 -4.90 1.04
C LEU A 170 14.35 -3.55 1.36
N SER A 171 13.56 -2.48 1.34
CA SER A 171 13.96 -1.14 1.77
C SER A 171 13.15 -0.71 2.99
N ASN A 172 13.80 -0.03 3.94
CA ASN A 172 13.16 0.57 5.11
C ASN A 172 12.94 2.09 4.95
N GLY A 173 13.05 2.61 3.73
CA GLY A 173 12.91 4.02 3.43
C GLY A 173 12.02 4.30 2.22
N PHE A 174 11.17 5.32 2.33
CA PHE A 174 10.54 5.96 1.19
C PHE A 174 11.54 6.91 0.55
N ALA A 175 12.24 6.42 -0.47
CA ALA A 175 13.14 7.25 -1.25
C ALA A 175 12.35 8.22 -2.15
N ASN A 176 13.00 9.27 -2.65
CA ASN A 176 12.43 10.13 -3.69
C ASN A 176 12.29 9.42 -5.04
N ASN A 177 12.51 8.12 -5.10
CA ASN A 177 12.34 7.23 -6.24
C ASN A 177 11.98 5.83 -5.73
N ASP A 178 11.75 4.89 -6.64
CA ASP A 178 11.59 3.49 -6.28
C ASP A 178 12.97 2.82 -6.21
N VAL A 179 13.61 2.86 -5.03
CA VAL A 179 14.99 2.36 -4.87
C VAL A 179 15.09 0.83 -5.01
N SER A 180 14.07 0.11 -4.55
CA SER A 180 14.05 -1.36 -4.58
C SER A 180 13.89 -1.89 -6.00
N ASP A 181 12.94 -1.30 -6.75
CA ASP A 181 13.15 -0.81 -8.11
C ASP A 181 14.47 -1.10 -8.85
N TRP A 182 15.28 -0.05 -8.86
CA TRP A 182 16.59 0.05 -9.46
C TRP A 182 17.57 -1.02 -8.98
N ILE A 183 17.56 -1.35 -7.68
CA ILE A 183 18.44 -2.39 -7.14
C ILE A 183 18.04 -3.76 -7.69
N GLY A 184 16.74 -4.08 -7.73
CA GLY A 184 16.23 -5.33 -8.26
C GLY A 184 16.59 -5.52 -9.74
N GLN A 185 16.40 -4.48 -10.55
CA GLN A 185 16.78 -4.51 -11.96
C GLN A 185 18.29 -4.63 -12.16
N MET A 186 19.10 -3.91 -11.37
CA MET A 186 20.56 -4.01 -11.42
C MET A 186 21.05 -5.43 -11.07
N LEU A 187 20.51 -6.02 -10.00
CA LEU A 187 20.85 -7.39 -9.61
C LEU A 187 20.41 -8.40 -10.67
N LEU A 188 19.23 -8.21 -11.26
CA LEU A 188 18.74 -9.04 -12.36
C LEU A 188 19.65 -8.95 -13.59
N GLU A 189 20.08 -7.74 -13.97
CA GLU A 189 21.00 -7.50 -15.09
C GLU A 189 22.37 -8.16 -14.87
N CYS A 190 22.84 -8.18 -13.62
CA CYS A 190 24.04 -8.90 -13.23
C CYS A 190 23.86 -10.42 -13.34
N VAL A 191 22.75 -10.96 -12.85
CA VAL A 191 22.48 -12.41 -12.84
C VAL A 191 22.28 -12.96 -14.25
N LEU A 192 21.59 -12.21 -15.11
CA LEU A 192 21.37 -12.59 -16.51
C LEU A 192 22.58 -12.35 -17.41
N ASP A 193 23.66 -11.77 -16.86
CA ASP A 193 24.86 -11.35 -17.59
C ASP A 193 24.53 -10.58 -18.88
N ASN A 194 23.64 -9.59 -18.79
CA ASN A 194 23.22 -8.82 -19.95
C ASN A 194 24.44 -8.10 -20.59
N PRO A 195 24.74 -8.29 -21.88
CA PRO A 195 25.89 -7.65 -22.53
C PRO A 195 25.77 -6.12 -22.61
N GLN A 196 24.55 -5.58 -22.54
CA GLN A 196 24.31 -4.15 -22.50
C GLN A 196 23.90 -3.73 -21.09
N LYS A 197 24.82 -3.08 -20.38
CA LYS A 197 24.59 -2.61 -19.00
C LYS A 197 23.92 -1.24 -18.96
N ASN A 198 23.00 -1.05 -18.04
CA ASN A 198 22.37 0.25 -17.76
C ASN A 198 23.10 0.99 -16.63
N ASP A 199 23.10 2.33 -16.69
CA ASP A 199 23.55 3.17 -15.57
C ASP A 199 22.39 3.39 -14.59
N TYR A 200 22.13 2.39 -13.74
CA TYR A 200 21.07 2.45 -12.74
C TYR A 200 21.25 3.57 -11.73
N VAL A 201 22.49 4.01 -11.46
CA VAL A 201 22.75 5.12 -10.54
C VAL A 201 22.27 6.43 -11.13
N GLU A 202 22.58 6.68 -12.41
CA GLU A 202 22.11 7.87 -13.10
C GLU A 202 20.59 7.86 -13.30
N LEU A 203 20.01 6.72 -13.69
CA LEU A 203 18.55 6.56 -13.80
C LEU A 203 17.84 6.84 -12.47
N ALA A 204 18.38 6.32 -11.36
CA ALA A 204 17.86 6.58 -10.03
C ALA A 204 17.90 8.08 -9.65
N LYS A 205 19.00 8.79 -9.97
CA LYS A 205 19.12 10.24 -9.75
C LYS A 205 18.13 11.04 -10.58
N ILE A 206 17.98 10.69 -11.86
CA ILE A 206 17.00 11.32 -12.76
C ILE A 206 15.59 11.12 -12.22
N SER A 207 15.25 9.90 -11.81
CA SER A 207 13.95 9.59 -11.20
C SER A 207 13.70 10.41 -9.93
N ALA A 208 14.69 10.50 -9.04
CA ALA A 208 14.58 11.25 -7.78
C ALA A 208 14.35 12.75 -8.03
N LYS A 209 15.12 13.33 -8.96
CA LYS A 209 14.97 14.73 -9.37
C LYS A 209 13.58 15.00 -9.95
N ASN A 210 13.08 14.11 -10.82
CA ASN A 210 11.78 14.25 -11.45
C ASN A 210 10.63 14.14 -10.44
N TYR A 211 10.75 13.25 -9.44
CA TYR A 211 9.79 13.13 -8.35
C TYR A 211 9.66 14.42 -7.56
N VAL A 212 10.78 14.99 -7.11
CA VAL A 212 10.79 16.26 -6.35
C VAL A 212 10.25 17.42 -7.19
N ALA A 213 10.61 17.49 -8.47
CA ALA A 213 10.12 18.52 -9.39
C ALA A 213 8.61 18.44 -9.68
N ARG A 214 7.96 17.31 -9.38
CA ARG A 214 6.52 17.14 -9.57
C ARG A 214 5.69 17.94 -8.56
N TRP A 215 6.18 18.16 -7.35
CA TRP A 215 5.41 18.83 -6.29
C TRP A 215 5.01 20.27 -6.63
N PRO A 216 5.93 21.15 -7.10
CA PRO A 216 5.55 22.49 -7.54
C PRO A 216 4.55 22.47 -8.70
N LYS A 217 4.67 21.50 -9.62
CA LYS A 217 3.74 21.36 -10.75
C LYS A 217 2.34 20.99 -10.28
N ILE A 218 2.20 20.04 -9.35
CA ILE A 218 0.90 19.69 -8.75
C ILE A 218 0.27 20.91 -8.08
N LYS A 219 1.06 21.71 -7.35
CA LYS A 219 0.57 22.95 -6.73
C LYS A 219 0.08 23.94 -7.79
N ALA A 220 0.87 24.19 -8.83
CA ALA A 220 0.49 25.08 -9.92
C ALA A 220 -0.75 24.59 -10.69
N ASP A 221 -0.84 23.29 -10.96
CA ASP A 221 -2.00 22.68 -11.62
C ASP A 221 -3.27 22.86 -10.77
N ARG A 222 -3.19 22.62 -9.45
CA ARG A 222 -4.29 22.86 -8.50
C ARG A 222 -4.71 24.32 -8.46
N GLU A 223 -3.77 25.26 -8.42
CA GLU A 223 -4.11 26.69 -8.42
C GLU A 223 -4.70 27.16 -9.75
N ARG A 224 -4.23 26.61 -10.88
CA ARG A 224 -4.80 26.92 -12.20
C ARG A 224 -6.25 26.43 -12.33
N GLU A 225 -6.54 25.27 -11.75
CA GLU A 225 -7.88 24.66 -11.77
C GLU A 225 -8.78 25.20 -10.65
N ARG A 226 -8.24 26.04 -9.75
CA ARG A 226 -9.00 26.66 -8.67
C ARG A 226 -10.02 27.62 -9.26
N ILE A 227 -11.29 27.41 -8.92
CA ILE A 227 -12.36 28.34 -9.25
C ILE A 227 -12.22 29.55 -8.30
N PRO A 228 -11.94 30.77 -8.80
CA PRO A 228 -11.83 31.95 -7.95
C PRO A 228 -13.13 32.20 -7.18
N GLU A 229 -13.01 32.67 -5.94
CA GLU A 229 -14.16 32.97 -5.07
C GLU A 229 -15.08 31.78 -4.77
N SER A 230 -14.60 30.54 -4.97
CA SER A 230 -15.31 29.37 -4.48
C SER A 230 -15.43 29.47 -2.96
N VAL A 231 -16.66 29.58 -2.47
CA VAL A 231 -16.96 29.55 -1.04
C VAL A 231 -17.11 28.08 -0.65
N HIS A 232 -16.42 27.64 0.40
CA HIS A 232 -16.75 26.35 1.00
C HIS A 232 -18.23 26.38 1.41
N GLN A 233 -18.94 25.27 1.31
CA GLN A 233 -20.30 25.23 1.85
C GLN A 233 -20.22 25.37 3.38
N PRO A 234 -21.27 25.87 4.05
CA PRO A 234 -21.33 25.86 5.51
C PRO A 234 -21.08 24.45 6.06
N LEU A 235 -20.32 24.32 7.15
CA LEU A 235 -19.97 23.04 7.76
C LEU A 235 -21.20 22.14 7.99
N ALA A 236 -22.32 22.75 8.38
CA ALA A 236 -23.59 22.06 8.60
C ALA A 236 -24.12 21.30 7.37
N LEU A 237 -23.75 21.69 6.15
CA LEU A 237 -24.15 20.98 4.92
C LEU A 237 -23.33 19.71 4.67
N TYR A 238 -22.22 19.53 5.38
CA TYR A 238 -21.41 18.32 5.33
C TYR A 238 -21.74 17.36 6.47
N VAL A 239 -22.61 17.73 7.43
CA VAL A 239 -22.99 16.85 8.54
C VAL A 239 -24.25 16.05 8.19
N GLY A 240 -24.19 14.73 8.30
CA GLY A 240 -25.33 13.84 8.05
C GLY A 240 -24.98 12.58 7.26
N LYS A 241 -26.02 11.85 6.83
CA LYS A 241 -25.89 10.63 6.03
C LYS A 241 -26.03 10.93 4.55
N PHE A 242 -24.97 10.71 3.79
CA PHE A 242 -24.92 10.90 2.34
C PHE A 242 -25.00 9.56 1.64
N TYR A 243 -26.10 9.33 0.94
CA TYR A 243 -26.33 8.07 0.23
C TYR A 243 -25.75 8.13 -1.18
N ASN A 244 -25.20 7.00 -1.64
CA ASN A 244 -24.92 6.83 -3.06
C ASN A 244 -26.23 6.74 -3.86
N LYS A 245 -26.19 6.92 -5.18
CA LYS A 245 -27.40 6.93 -6.03
C LYS A 245 -28.28 5.67 -5.93
N PRO A 246 -27.73 4.45 -5.76
CA PRO A 246 -28.54 3.25 -5.49
C PRO A 246 -29.09 3.15 -4.06
N GLU A 247 -28.78 4.10 -3.17
CA GLU A 247 -29.17 4.18 -1.75
C GLU A 247 -28.80 2.96 -0.90
N ASN A 248 -27.87 2.13 -1.37
CA ASN A 248 -27.41 0.95 -0.67
C ASN A 248 -26.12 1.20 0.14
N LEU A 249 -25.54 2.40 0.02
CA LEU A 249 -24.35 2.83 0.74
C LEU A 249 -24.56 4.25 1.25
N TYR A 250 -24.13 4.54 2.48
CA TYR A 250 -24.06 5.90 2.97
C TYR A 250 -22.73 6.20 3.67
N ILE A 251 -22.32 7.45 3.59
CA ILE A 251 -21.26 8.03 4.42
C ILE A 251 -21.95 8.87 5.48
N GLU A 252 -21.69 8.60 6.75
CA GLU A 252 -22.13 9.45 7.85
C GLU A 252 -20.97 10.33 8.28
N ASP A 253 -21.12 11.64 8.10
CA ASP A 253 -20.11 12.61 8.53
C ASP A 253 -20.66 13.39 9.73
N SER A 254 -19.83 13.48 10.76
CA SER A 254 -20.07 14.23 11.98
C SER A 254 -18.89 15.17 12.20
N ALA A 255 -19.10 16.46 11.98
CA ALA A 255 -18.09 17.46 12.19
C ALA A 255 -18.38 18.26 13.46
N GLU A 256 -17.42 18.27 14.39
CA GLU A 256 -17.44 19.11 15.58
C GLU A 256 -16.36 20.19 15.41
N TRP A 257 -16.77 21.46 15.27
CA TRP A 257 -15.82 22.56 15.19
C TRP A 257 -15.20 22.80 16.57
N ARG A 258 -13.97 22.34 16.76
CA ARG A 258 -13.17 22.67 17.94
C ARG A 258 -12.42 23.97 17.67
N GLY A 259 -13.06 25.09 18.00
CA GLY A 259 -12.48 26.42 17.86
C GLY A 259 -11.38 26.74 18.87
N THR A 260 -10.32 27.37 18.33
CA THR A 260 -9.18 28.12 18.91
C THR A 260 -8.64 27.71 20.27
#